data_AF-A0A843CB84-F1
#
_entry.id   AF-A0A843CB84-F1
#
_cell.length_a   1.000
_cell.length_b   1.000
_cell.length_c   1.000
_cell.angle_alpha   90.00
_cell.angle_beta   90.00
_cell.angle_gamma   90.00
#
_symmetry.space_group_name_H-M   'P 1'
#
loop_
_entity.id
_entity.type
_entity.pdbx_description
1 polymer ?
#
loop_
_entity_poly.entity_id
_entity_poly.type
_entity_poly.pdbx_seq_one_letter_code
_entity_poly.pdbx_strand_id
1 'polypeptide(L)'
;KKCTSCRNVFLQQDQCPECKSIKYETSSVLCQDCIIGAKNEIKKLISILTSDLGIKKENIRVYFSGNEGFHVYVLESSYEKLDSRQRAELADYILFKGALPETFGAKKSDFSRSIFSDIDDKGWSGRVSKQVFGSKSNKAKLSKQMISEGYFSFKKKLEDLQKTIGAQIDPNVTIDVHRIFRLAGTINSKSGLSKILCNDIEKFSPGSDACFMDDDKVTVLADCPVEFKLKNKKFGPYKKEQVTIPKYAAVYMICKGYATLA
;
A
#
# COMPACT_ATOMS: atom_id res chain seq x y z
N LYS A 1 10.55 0.88 17.67
CA LYS A 1 10.43 -0.47 18.27
C LYS A 1 10.16 -0.29 19.77
N LYS A 2 9.36 -1.16 20.38
CA LYS A 2 9.10 -1.18 21.82
C LYS A 2 9.54 -2.52 22.38
N CYS A 3 10.49 -2.53 23.30
CA CYS A 3 10.97 -3.76 23.92
C CYS A 3 9.83 -4.46 24.68
N THR A 4 9.63 -5.76 24.47
CA THR A 4 8.60 -6.49 25.23
C THR A 4 9.02 -6.76 26.67
N SER A 5 10.32 -6.74 26.95
CA SER A 5 10.89 -7.05 28.27
C SER A 5 10.90 -5.83 29.21
N CYS A 6 11.46 -4.70 28.79
CA CYS A 6 11.59 -3.50 29.63
C CYS A 6 10.74 -2.31 29.17
N ARG A 7 9.91 -2.49 28.13
CA ARG A 7 9.05 -1.44 27.55
C ARG A 7 9.77 -0.24 26.94
N ASN A 8 11.10 -0.20 26.94
CA ASN A 8 11.88 0.87 26.32
C ASN A 8 11.57 1.03 24.83
N VAL A 9 11.44 2.28 24.39
CA VAL A 9 11.19 2.65 23.00
C VAL A 9 12.50 3.09 22.34
N PHE A 10 12.81 2.53 21.17
CA PHE A 10 14.06 2.81 20.47
C PHE A 10 13.91 2.71 18.94
N LEU A 11 14.80 3.38 18.22
CA LEU A 11 14.89 3.39 16.76
C LEU A 11 16.05 2.51 16.28
N GLN A 12 15.85 1.83 15.14
CA GLN A 12 16.91 1.27 14.30
C GLN A 12 18.05 0.53 15.03
N GLN A 13 17.71 -0.44 15.88
CA GLN A 13 18.66 -1.39 16.49
C GLN A 13 18.06 -2.80 16.51
N ASP A 14 18.91 -3.83 16.50
CA ASP A 14 18.47 -5.24 16.53
C ASP A 14 18.21 -5.75 17.96
N GLN A 15 18.75 -5.06 18.95
CA GLN A 15 18.58 -5.35 20.37
C GLN A 15 18.12 -4.10 21.12
N CYS A 16 17.40 -4.29 22.22
CA CYS A 16 17.03 -3.20 23.10
C CYS A 16 18.28 -2.59 23.77
N PRO A 17 18.50 -1.27 23.70
CA PRO A 17 19.69 -0.65 24.30
C PRO A 17 19.71 -0.69 25.83
N GLU A 18 18.55 -0.87 26.49
CA GLU A 18 18.48 -0.93 27.95
C GLU A 18 18.69 -2.35 28.51
N CYS A 19 18.06 -3.37 27.91
CA CYS A 19 18.08 -4.74 28.46
C CYS A 19 18.66 -5.80 27.52
N LYS A 20 19.17 -5.41 26.35
CA LYS A 20 19.75 -6.28 25.31
C LYS A 20 18.80 -7.34 24.74
N SER A 21 17.52 -7.32 25.10
CA SER A 21 16.50 -8.23 24.55
C SER A 21 16.34 -8.02 23.03
N ILE A 22 16.22 -9.13 22.31
CA ILE A 22 15.87 -9.16 20.88
C ILE A 22 14.35 -9.14 20.63
N LYS A 23 13.53 -9.26 21.68
CA LYS A 23 12.07 -9.29 21.55
C LYS A 23 11.51 -7.87 21.63
N TYR A 24 10.90 -7.42 20.54
CA TYR A 24 10.29 -6.11 20.46
C TYR A 24 9.04 -6.13 19.58
N GLU A 25 8.12 -5.21 19.86
CA GLU A 25 7.00 -4.87 19.00
C GLU A 25 7.38 -3.69 18.11
N THR A 26 6.97 -3.75 16.85
CA THR A 26 7.05 -2.62 15.92
C THR A 26 5.72 -1.89 15.90
N SER A 27 5.80 -0.57 16.10
CA SER A 27 4.72 0.37 15.89
C SER A 27 5.28 1.47 14.99
N SER A 28 4.43 2.01 14.13
CA SER A 28 4.73 3.08 13.19
C SER A 28 3.72 4.19 13.35
N VAL A 29 4.15 5.42 13.11
CA VAL A 29 3.24 6.57 13.07
C VAL A 29 2.75 6.80 11.64
N LEU A 30 1.65 7.54 11.49
CA LEU A 30 1.11 7.93 10.20
C LEU A 30 2.17 8.73 9.44
N CYS A 31 2.67 8.14 8.35
CA CYS A 31 3.67 8.73 7.49
C CYS A 31 3.03 9.28 6.22
N GLN A 32 3.29 10.54 5.90
CA GLN A 32 2.70 11.21 4.74
C GLN A 32 3.14 10.57 3.42
N ASP A 33 4.42 10.22 3.29
CA ASP A 33 4.96 9.55 2.09
C ASP A 33 4.37 8.15 1.92
N CYS A 34 4.17 7.40 3.01
CA CYS A 34 3.51 6.10 2.96
C CYS A 34 2.07 6.22 2.49
N ILE A 35 1.33 7.25 2.94
CA ILE A 35 -0.04 7.50 2.46
C ILE A 35 -0.05 7.89 0.99
N ILE A 36 0.88 8.73 0.53
CA ILE A 36 1.02 9.06 -0.90
C ILE A 36 1.32 7.80 -1.72
N GLY A 37 2.21 6.94 -1.25
CA GLY A 37 2.49 5.64 -1.86
C GLY A 37 1.23 4.77 -1.96
N ALA A 38 0.49 4.61 -0.86
CA ALA A 38 -0.75 3.85 -0.84
C ALA A 38 -1.82 4.41 -1.81
N LYS A 39 -1.94 5.75 -1.92
CA LYS A 39 -2.83 6.40 -2.89
C LYS A 39 -2.45 6.04 -4.34
N ASN A 40 -1.15 6.03 -4.65
CA ASN A 40 -0.67 5.64 -5.96
C ASN A 40 -0.99 4.18 -6.29
N GLU A 41 -0.84 3.27 -5.32
CA GLU A 41 -1.23 1.86 -5.49
C GLU A 41 -2.74 1.70 -5.71
N ILE A 42 -3.57 2.48 -5.02
CA ILE A 42 -5.03 2.48 -5.23
C ILE A 42 -5.36 2.98 -6.64
N LYS A 43 -4.69 4.01 -7.15
CA LYS A 43 -4.89 4.48 -8.54
C LYS A 43 -4.55 3.40 -9.56
N LYS A 44 -3.43 2.69 -9.37
CA LYS A 44 -3.04 1.56 -10.22
C LYS A 44 -4.13 0.48 -10.19
N LEU A 45 -4.58 0.11 -8.99
CA LEU A 45 -5.62 -0.89 -8.81
C LEU A 45 -6.93 -0.49 -9.49
N ILE A 46 -7.41 0.74 -9.27
CA ILE A 46 -8.63 1.25 -9.92
C ILE A 46 -8.47 1.26 -11.44
N SER A 47 -7.31 1.64 -11.96
CA SER A 47 -7.03 1.57 -13.40
C SER A 47 -7.16 0.15 -13.92
N ILE A 48 -6.54 -0.84 -13.26
CA ILE A 48 -6.63 -2.26 -13.67
C ILE A 48 -8.09 -2.75 -13.62
N LEU A 49 -8.79 -2.51 -12.50
CA LEU A 49 -10.18 -2.92 -12.31
C LEU A 49 -11.10 -2.34 -13.42
N THR A 50 -10.90 -1.08 -13.78
CA THR A 50 -11.77 -0.40 -14.75
C THR A 50 -11.40 -0.68 -16.19
N SER A 51 -10.12 -0.58 -16.57
CA SER A 51 -9.70 -0.70 -17.97
C SER A 51 -9.58 -2.13 -18.46
N ASP A 52 -9.30 -3.08 -17.56
CA ASP A 52 -8.98 -4.46 -17.95
C ASP A 52 -10.09 -5.43 -17.55
N LEU A 53 -10.64 -5.23 -16.35
CA LEU A 53 -11.66 -6.11 -15.78
C LEU A 53 -13.08 -5.56 -15.97
N GLY A 54 -13.22 -4.41 -16.63
CA GLY A 54 -14.52 -3.83 -16.99
C GLY A 54 -15.40 -3.44 -15.79
N ILE A 55 -14.82 -3.26 -14.60
CA ILE A 55 -15.56 -2.84 -13.42
C ILE A 55 -15.97 -1.37 -13.57
N LYS A 56 -17.25 -1.09 -13.36
CA LYS A 56 -17.75 0.30 -13.34
C LYS A 56 -17.18 1.03 -12.12
N LYS A 57 -16.79 2.29 -12.30
CA LYS A 57 -16.18 3.09 -11.21
C LYS A 57 -17.12 3.26 -10.01
N GLU A 58 -18.44 3.38 -10.23
CA GLU A 58 -19.46 3.46 -9.18
C GLU A 58 -19.53 2.22 -8.27
N ASN A 59 -19.09 1.08 -8.78
CA ASN A 59 -19.06 -0.19 -8.07
C ASN A 59 -17.79 -0.38 -7.22
N ILE A 60 -16.85 0.57 -7.28
CA ILE A 60 -15.61 0.54 -6.52
C ILE A 60 -15.72 1.46 -5.32
N ARG A 61 -15.60 0.91 -4.11
CA ARG A 61 -15.59 1.70 -2.86
C ARG A 61 -14.23 1.59 -2.17
N VAL A 62 -13.61 2.73 -1.91
CA VAL A 62 -12.32 2.82 -1.20
C VAL A 62 -12.57 3.26 0.24
N TYR A 63 -12.00 2.54 1.20
CA TYR A 63 -12.04 2.90 2.61
C TYR A 63 -10.63 3.04 3.15
N PHE A 64 -10.38 4.05 3.97
CA PHE A 64 -9.22 4.03 4.85
C PHE A 64 -9.42 2.96 5.92
N SER A 65 -8.43 2.12 6.18
CA SER A 65 -8.55 0.97 7.11
C SER A 65 -8.65 1.36 8.59
N GLY A 66 -8.46 2.65 8.87
CA GLY A 66 -8.33 3.18 10.22
C GLY A 66 -6.91 3.08 10.78
N ASN A 67 -5.89 2.61 10.04
CA ASN A 67 -4.51 2.63 10.54
C ASN A 67 -3.53 3.19 9.51
N GLU A 68 -3.09 2.38 8.54
CA GLU A 68 -1.96 2.73 7.65
C GLU A 68 -2.21 2.35 6.19
N GLY A 69 -3.42 1.87 5.87
CA GLY A 69 -3.72 1.36 4.54
C GLY A 69 -5.16 1.61 4.14
N PHE A 70 -5.53 1.06 2.99
CA PHE A 70 -6.85 1.19 2.44
C PHE A 70 -7.42 -0.18 2.09
N HIS A 71 -8.74 -0.27 2.09
CA HIS A 71 -9.48 -1.42 1.59
C HIS A 71 -10.27 -0.97 0.36
N VAL A 72 -10.15 -1.72 -0.73
CA VAL A 72 -10.92 -1.48 -1.95
C VAL A 72 -11.93 -2.61 -2.09
N TYR A 73 -13.21 -2.26 -2.15
CA TYR A 73 -14.31 -3.17 -2.38
C TYR A 73 -14.79 -3.01 -3.81
N VAL A 74 -14.98 -4.14 -4.48
CA VAL A 74 -15.66 -4.22 -5.77
C VAL A 74 -17.01 -4.87 -5.50
N LEU A 75 -18.08 -4.14 -5.81
CA LEU A 75 -19.47 -4.57 -5.62
C LEU A 75 -20.10 -4.86 -6.99
N GLU A 76 -21.19 -5.62 -7.00
CA GLU A 76 -22.03 -5.85 -8.19
C GLU A 76 -21.19 -6.22 -9.42
N SER A 77 -20.29 -7.19 -9.25
CA SER A 77 -19.40 -7.64 -10.31
C SER A 77 -19.59 -9.11 -10.66
N SER A 78 -19.27 -9.49 -11.89
CA SER A 78 -19.23 -10.89 -12.31
C SER A 78 -18.21 -11.72 -11.52
N TYR A 79 -17.28 -11.07 -10.80
CA TYR A 79 -16.22 -11.71 -10.04
C TYR A 79 -16.62 -12.10 -8.60
N GLU A 80 -17.82 -11.74 -8.13
CA GLU A 80 -18.24 -12.05 -6.75
C GLU A 80 -18.29 -13.54 -6.47
N LYS A 81 -18.70 -14.34 -7.46
CA LYS A 81 -18.87 -15.79 -7.36
C LYS A 81 -17.58 -16.58 -7.57
N LEU A 82 -16.44 -15.91 -7.79
CA LEU A 82 -15.17 -16.60 -7.97
C LEU A 82 -14.78 -17.35 -6.70
N ASP A 83 -14.29 -18.58 -6.89
CA ASP A 83 -13.68 -19.36 -5.82
C ASP A 83 -12.27 -18.84 -5.47
N SER A 84 -11.67 -19.44 -4.44
CA SER A 84 -10.33 -19.07 -3.95
C SER A 84 -9.24 -19.21 -5.01
N ARG A 85 -9.30 -20.25 -5.87
CA ARG A 85 -8.31 -20.48 -6.93
C ARG A 85 -8.42 -19.42 -8.01
N GLN A 86 -9.63 -19.12 -8.46
CA GLN A 86 -9.89 -18.07 -9.45
C GLN A 86 -9.51 -16.68 -8.92
N ARG A 87 -9.73 -16.43 -7.63
CA ARG A 87 -9.27 -15.19 -6.96
C ARG A 87 -7.76 -15.12 -6.84
N ALA A 88 -7.06 -16.25 -6.73
CA ALA A 88 -5.60 -16.28 -6.77
C ALA A 88 -5.07 -15.85 -8.15
N GLU A 89 -5.67 -16.35 -9.24
CA GLU A 89 -5.33 -15.89 -10.59
C GLU A 89 -5.62 -14.40 -10.78
N LEU A 90 -6.74 -13.90 -10.25
CA LEU A 90 -7.07 -12.48 -10.27
C LEU A 90 -6.05 -11.64 -9.50
N ALA A 91 -5.63 -12.10 -8.31
CA ALA A 91 -4.62 -11.43 -7.51
C ALA A 91 -3.27 -11.39 -8.24
N ASP A 92 -2.86 -12.50 -8.86
CA ASP A 92 -1.63 -12.57 -9.65
C ASP A 92 -1.70 -11.63 -10.87
N TYR A 93 -2.85 -11.55 -11.55
CA TYR A 93 -3.06 -10.58 -12.63
C TYR A 93 -2.90 -9.13 -12.15
N ILE A 94 -3.54 -8.76 -11.04
CA ILE A 94 -3.46 -7.40 -10.47
C ILE A 94 -2.03 -7.05 -10.04
N LEU A 95 -1.30 -8.03 -9.48
CA LEU A 95 0.08 -7.89 -9.04
C LEU A 95 1.09 -7.89 -10.20
N PHE A 96 0.67 -8.12 -11.45
CA PHE A 96 1.54 -8.38 -12.60
C PHE A 96 2.50 -9.56 -12.38
N LYS A 97 2.04 -10.58 -11.65
CA LYS A 97 2.84 -11.76 -11.32
C LYS A 97 2.66 -12.83 -12.40
N GLY A 98 3.74 -13.56 -12.71
CA GLY A 98 3.70 -14.65 -13.69
C GLY A 98 3.68 -14.19 -15.15
N ALA A 99 4.11 -12.94 -15.43
CA ALA A 99 4.21 -12.41 -16.78
C ALA A 99 5.11 -13.28 -17.68
N LEU A 100 4.53 -13.79 -18.78
CA LEU A 100 5.26 -14.55 -19.79
C LEU A 100 5.83 -13.60 -20.85
N PRO A 101 7.12 -13.66 -21.21
CA PRO A 101 7.67 -12.84 -22.28
C PRO A 101 6.87 -12.88 -23.60
N GLU A 102 6.29 -14.05 -23.91
CA GLU A 102 5.56 -14.32 -25.14
C GLU A 102 4.27 -13.48 -25.25
N THR A 103 3.58 -13.20 -24.15
CA THR A 103 2.40 -12.32 -24.16
C THR A 103 2.75 -10.86 -24.47
N PHE A 104 4.04 -10.49 -24.41
CA PHE A 104 4.54 -9.16 -24.75
C PHE A 104 5.31 -9.13 -26.08
N GLY A 105 5.16 -10.18 -26.90
CA GLY A 105 5.71 -10.23 -28.25
C GLY A 105 7.11 -10.85 -28.37
N ALA A 106 7.66 -11.40 -27.29
CA ALA A 106 8.88 -12.19 -27.36
C ALA A 106 8.65 -13.53 -28.06
N LYS A 107 9.55 -13.92 -28.95
CA LYS A 107 9.54 -15.26 -29.56
C LYS A 107 10.58 -16.15 -28.90
N LYS A 108 10.12 -17.17 -28.17
CA LYS A 108 11.01 -18.11 -27.46
C LYS A 108 11.92 -18.92 -28.39
N SER A 109 11.40 -19.33 -29.55
CA SER A 109 12.14 -20.15 -30.53
C SER A 109 13.21 -19.36 -31.29
N ASP A 110 12.96 -18.07 -31.54
CA ASP A 110 13.88 -17.16 -32.20
C ASP A 110 13.62 -15.73 -31.73
N PHE A 111 14.34 -15.33 -30.68
CA PHE A 111 14.15 -14.05 -30.03
C PHE A 111 14.54 -12.86 -30.94
N SER A 112 15.40 -13.08 -31.94
CA SER A 112 15.79 -12.04 -32.90
C SER A 112 14.62 -11.53 -33.75
N ARG A 113 13.57 -12.36 -33.92
CA ARG A 113 12.35 -12.06 -34.66
C ARG A 113 11.19 -11.60 -33.77
N SER A 114 11.47 -11.23 -32.52
CA SER A 114 10.47 -10.72 -31.57
C SER A 114 9.89 -9.39 -32.06
N ILE A 115 8.57 -9.22 -31.88
CA ILE A 115 7.84 -8.01 -32.22
C ILE A 115 7.08 -7.59 -30.99
N PHE A 116 7.63 -6.64 -30.24
CA PHE A 116 7.06 -6.21 -28.97
C PHE A 116 5.79 -5.36 -29.15
N SER A 117 4.90 -5.46 -28.16
CA SER A 117 3.66 -4.68 -28.04
C SER A 117 3.86 -3.18 -28.23
N ASP A 118 2.79 -2.49 -28.62
CA ASP A 118 2.79 -1.03 -28.72
C ASP A 118 2.48 -0.35 -27.39
N ILE A 119 2.91 0.90 -27.28
CA ILE A 119 2.67 1.78 -26.14
C ILE A 119 1.18 2.09 -26.00
N ASP A 120 0.44 2.09 -27.11
CA ASP A 120 -1.01 2.34 -27.11
C ASP A 120 -1.85 1.08 -26.90
N ASP A 121 -1.22 -0.10 -26.81
CA ASP A 121 -1.96 -1.34 -26.53
C ASP A 121 -2.70 -1.24 -25.19
N LYS A 122 -3.80 -1.98 -25.06
CA LYS A 122 -4.60 -2.00 -23.82
C LYS A 122 -4.00 -2.95 -22.79
N GLY A 123 -4.43 -2.79 -21.53
CA GLY A 123 -4.06 -3.66 -20.43
C GLY A 123 -2.54 -3.74 -20.19
N TRP A 124 -2.06 -4.94 -19.85
CA TRP A 124 -0.65 -5.14 -19.52
C TRP A 124 0.31 -4.87 -20.67
N SER A 125 -0.07 -5.19 -21.92
CA SER A 125 0.79 -4.96 -23.10
C SER A 125 1.18 -3.49 -23.24
N GLY A 126 0.21 -2.58 -23.09
CA GLY A 126 0.50 -1.15 -23.09
C GLY A 126 1.25 -0.66 -21.85
N ARG A 127 0.89 -1.16 -20.65
CA ARG A 127 1.57 -0.75 -19.41
C ARG A 127 3.05 -1.15 -19.43
N VAL A 128 3.36 -2.37 -19.87
CA VAL A 128 4.74 -2.84 -20.06
C VAL A 128 5.44 -2.01 -21.11
N SER A 129 4.82 -1.80 -22.28
CA SER A 129 5.43 -1.03 -23.36
C SER A 129 5.72 0.42 -22.95
N LYS A 130 4.82 1.06 -22.19
CA LYS A 130 5.04 2.41 -21.63
C LYS A 130 6.25 2.46 -20.70
N GLN A 131 6.41 1.48 -19.80
CA GLN A 131 7.56 1.44 -18.90
C GLN A 131 8.86 1.08 -19.61
N VAL A 132 8.79 0.14 -20.54
CA VAL A 132 9.97 -0.37 -21.23
C VAL A 132 10.51 0.66 -22.23
N PHE A 133 9.63 1.28 -23.01
CA PHE A 133 10.01 2.14 -24.13
C PHE A 133 9.92 3.64 -23.79
N GLY A 134 9.11 4.03 -22.81
CA GLY A 134 8.89 5.43 -22.40
C GLY A 134 8.06 6.24 -23.40
N SER A 135 8.45 6.23 -24.68
CA SER A 135 7.78 6.95 -25.77
C SER A 135 7.85 6.19 -27.10
N LYS A 136 6.95 6.52 -28.02
CA LYS A 136 6.90 5.88 -29.35
C LYS A 136 8.18 6.10 -30.16
N SER A 137 8.80 7.28 -30.01
CA SER A 137 10.06 7.62 -30.68
C SER A 137 11.22 6.71 -30.25
N ASN A 138 11.24 6.28 -28.98
CA ASN A 138 12.31 5.43 -28.44
C ASN A 138 12.11 3.95 -28.73
N LYS A 139 10.89 3.52 -29.09
CA LYS A 139 10.50 2.11 -29.26
C LYS A 139 11.43 1.35 -30.19
N ALA A 140 11.72 1.89 -31.38
CA ALA A 140 12.55 1.21 -32.37
C ALA A 140 13.99 0.96 -31.89
N LYS A 141 14.61 1.96 -31.24
CA LYS A 141 15.96 1.85 -30.68
C LYS A 141 16.00 0.83 -29.54
N LEU A 142 15.09 0.95 -28.59
CA LEU A 142 15.04 0.09 -27.40
C LEU A 142 14.64 -1.35 -27.73
N SER A 143 13.80 -1.56 -28.76
CA SER A 143 13.49 -2.91 -29.24
C SER A 143 14.72 -3.64 -29.77
N LYS A 144 15.58 -2.95 -30.55
CA LYS A 144 16.85 -3.51 -31.04
C LYS A 144 17.79 -3.83 -29.87
N GLN A 145 17.88 -2.93 -28.90
CA GLN A 145 18.66 -3.15 -27.69
C GLN A 145 18.17 -4.39 -26.92
N MET A 146 16.86 -4.50 -26.67
CA MET A 146 16.29 -5.66 -25.99
C MET A 146 16.57 -6.96 -26.72
N ILE A 147 16.41 -6.98 -28.05
CA ILE A 147 16.75 -8.16 -28.87
C ILE A 147 18.21 -8.55 -28.67
N SER A 148 19.13 -7.58 -28.64
CA SER A 148 20.56 -7.84 -28.40
C SER A 148 20.87 -8.34 -26.98
N GLU A 149 20.10 -7.89 -25.96
CA GLU A 149 20.24 -8.33 -24.57
C GLU A 149 19.71 -9.76 -24.34
N GLY A 150 18.84 -10.24 -25.22
CA GLY A 150 18.35 -11.62 -25.24
C GLY A 150 17.12 -11.90 -24.36
N TYR A 151 16.55 -13.09 -24.56
CA TYR A 151 15.27 -13.51 -23.97
C TYR A 151 15.29 -13.49 -22.44
N PHE A 152 16.36 -13.99 -21.82
CA PHE A 152 16.45 -14.08 -20.36
C PHE A 152 16.50 -12.69 -19.71
N SER A 153 17.22 -11.74 -20.33
CA SER A 153 17.27 -10.35 -19.88
C SER A 153 15.89 -9.69 -19.96
N PHE A 154 15.14 -9.94 -21.03
CA PHE A 154 13.77 -9.45 -21.15
C PHE A 154 12.84 -10.07 -20.09
N LYS A 155 12.94 -11.38 -19.86
CA LYS A 155 12.19 -12.07 -18.80
C LYS A 155 12.46 -11.44 -17.42
N LYS A 156 13.73 -11.27 -17.06
CA LYS A 156 14.13 -10.64 -15.80
C LYS A 156 13.58 -9.20 -15.69
N LYS A 157 13.61 -8.45 -16.78
CA LYS A 157 13.03 -7.10 -16.82
C LYS A 157 11.53 -7.10 -16.54
N LEU A 158 10.77 -8.08 -17.04
CA LEU A 158 9.35 -8.23 -16.71
C LEU A 158 9.13 -8.55 -15.23
N GLU A 159 9.95 -9.43 -14.66
CA GLU A 159 9.91 -9.75 -13.22
C GLU A 159 10.20 -8.51 -12.35
N ASP A 160 11.17 -7.68 -12.76
CA ASP A 160 11.48 -6.43 -12.07
C ASP A 160 10.37 -5.39 -12.19
N LEU A 161 9.65 -5.35 -13.32
CA LEU A 161 8.51 -4.46 -13.54
C LEU A 161 7.33 -4.78 -12.61
N GLN A 162 7.20 -6.00 -12.10
CA GLN A 162 6.13 -6.40 -11.17
C GLN A 162 5.97 -5.43 -10.00
N LYS A 163 7.09 -5.00 -9.41
CA LYS A 163 7.10 -4.08 -8.25
C LYS A 163 6.66 -2.66 -8.61
N THR A 164 6.76 -2.30 -9.89
CA THR A 164 6.53 -0.93 -10.36
C THR A 164 5.14 -0.77 -10.96
N ILE A 165 4.71 -1.71 -11.81
CA ILE A 165 3.44 -1.60 -12.55
C ILE A 165 2.29 -2.39 -11.94
N GLY A 166 2.59 -3.48 -11.22
CA GLY A 166 1.60 -4.24 -10.47
C GLY A 166 1.05 -3.39 -9.32
N ALA A 167 -0.25 -3.48 -9.06
CA ALA A 167 -0.84 -2.85 -7.89
C ALA A 167 -0.53 -3.69 -6.64
N GLN A 168 0.17 -3.11 -5.67
CA GLN A 168 0.69 -3.83 -4.51
C GLN A 168 -0.42 -4.10 -3.47
N ILE A 169 -1.27 -5.09 -3.76
CA ILE A 169 -2.31 -5.60 -2.86
C ILE A 169 -1.79 -6.70 -1.93
N ASP A 170 -2.50 -6.97 -0.84
CA ASP A 170 -2.32 -8.22 -0.08
C ASP A 170 -3.14 -9.34 -0.77
N PRO A 171 -2.51 -10.32 -1.43
CA PRO A 171 -3.22 -11.36 -2.16
C PRO A 171 -4.06 -12.24 -1.23
N ASN A 172 -3.64 -12.45 0.02
CA ASN A 172 -4.37 -13.31 0.96
C ASN A 172 -5.72 -12.71 1.35
N VAL A 173 -5.86 -11.38 1.31
CA VAL A 173 -7.16 -10.69 1.51
C VAL A 173 -8.09 -10.93 0.34
N THR A 174 -7.54 -11.05 -0.87
CA THR A 174 -8.31 -11.19 -2.11
C THR A 174 -8.75 -12.63 -2.37
N ILE A 175 -7.87 -13.60 -2.04
CA ILE A 175 -8.07 -15.04 -2.23
C ILE A 175 -9.12 -15.60 -1.26
N ASP A 176 -9.14 -15.10 -0.02
CA ASP A 176 -10.04 -15.59 1.02
C ASP A 176 -11.49 -15.17 0.77
N VAL A 177 -12.32 -16.15 0.38
CA VAL A 177 -13.76 -15.97 0.13
C VAL A 177 -14.60 -15.80 1.40
N HIS A 178 -14.04 -16.09 2.58
CA HIS A 178 -14.71 -15.99 3.87
C HIS A 178 -14.14 -14.86 4.74
N ARG A 179 -13.42 -13.92 4.12
CA ARG A 179 -12.73 -12.85 4.83
C ARG A 179 -13.70 -11.92 5.55
N ILE A 180 -13.46 -11.71 6.84
CA ILE A 180 -14.16 -10.69 7.63
C ILE A 180 -13.42 -9.37 7.50
N PHE A 181 -14.17 -8.31 7.18
CA PHE A 181 -13.64 -6.96 7.13
C PHE A 181 -14.12 -6.13 8.31
N ARG A 182 -13.26 -5.23 8.79
CA ARG A 182 -13.62 -4.21 9.77
C ARG A 182 -14.85 -3.43 9.30
N LEU A 183 -15.83 -3.20 10.16
CA LEU A 183 -17.02 -2.43 9.83
C LEU A 183 -16.68 -0.94 9.63
N ALA A 184 -17.26 -0.30 8.61
CA ALA A 184 -17.10 1.15 8.40
C ALA A 184 -17.71 1.95 9.56
N GLY A 185 -17.10 3.08 9.91
CA GLY A 185 -17.46 3.89 11.08
C GLY A 185 -16.82 3.42 12.40
N THR A 186 -16.21 2.23 12.45
CA THR A 186 -15.55 1.75 13.68
C THR A 186 -14.15 2.33 13.87
N ILE A 187 -13.75 2.47 15.14
CA ILE A 187 -12.41 2.90 15.53
C ILE A 187 -11.43 1.71 15.46
N ASN A 188 -10.22 1.97 14.95
CA ASN A 188 -9.13 1.00 14.94
C ASN A 188 -8.31 1.10 16.22
N SER A 189 -8.20 0.01 16.97
CA SER A 189 -7.49 -0.02 18.26
C SER A 189 -5.98 0.25 18.16
N LYS A 190 -5.37 0.13 16.97
CA LYS A 190 -3.93 0.37 16.77
C LYS A 190 -3.58 1.84 16.55
N SER A 191 -4.56 2.71 16.34
CA SER A 191 -4.33 4.13 16.02
C SER A 191 -5.35 5.08 16.65
N GLY A 192 -6.51 4.60 17.10
CA GLY A 192 -7.63 5.47 17.48
C GLY A 192 -8.30 6.18 16.29
N LEU A 193 -7.88 5.92 15.05
CA LEU A 193 -8.50 6.47 13.84
C LEU A 193 -9.64 5.56 13.36
N SER A 194 -10.62 6.16 12.68
CA SER A 194 -11.81 5.44 12.22
C SER A 194 -11.65 4.87 10.81
N LYS A 195 -12.28 3.71 10.55
CA LYS A 195 -12.45 3.21 9.18
C LYS A 195 -13.51 4.04 8.49
N ILE A 196 -13.13 4.84 7.49
CA ILE A 196 -14.06 5.73 6.78
C ILE A 196 -13.99 5.57 5.27
N LEU A 197 -15.11 5.87 4.61
CA LEU A 197 -15.19 5.93 3.17
C LEU A 197 -14.31 7.07 2.64
N CYS A 198 -13.52 6.78 1.63
CA CYS A 198 -12.67 7.73 0.93
C CYS A 198 -13.32 8.05 -0.43
N ASN A 199 -14.02 9.19 -0.49
CA ASN A 199 -14.72 9.61 -1.71
C ASN A 199 -13.77 10.19 -2.77
N ASP A 200 -12.74 10.93 -2.33
CA ASP A 200 -11.73 11.53 -3.19
C ASP A 200 -10.33 11.15 -2.67
N ILE A 201 -9.68 10.22 -3.38
CA ILE A 201 -8.38 9.69 -2.96
C ILE A 201 -7.28 10.76 -2.98
N GLU A 202 -7.38 11.78 -3.83
CA GLU A 202 -6.38 12.84 -3.91
C GLU A 202 -6.42 13.72 -2.66
N LYS A 203 -7.64 14.11 -2.27
CA LYS A 203 -7.86 15.05 -1.16
C LYS A 203 -7.83 14.40 0.21
N PHE A 204 -8.08 13.09 0.29
CA PHE A 204 -8.20 12.38 1.55
C PHE A 204 -6.93 12.47 2.42
N SER A 205 -7.07 12.89 3.67
CA SER A 205 -6.02 13.00 4.67
C SER A 205 -6.40 12.20 5.90
N PRO A 206 -5.85 10.99 6.10
CA PRO A 206 -6.26 10.13 7.22
C PRO A 206 -6.10 10.79 8.60
N GLY A 207 -5.05 11.59 8.78
CA GLY A 207 -4.78 12.28 10.04
C GLY A 207 -5.75 13.42 10.37
N SER A 208 -6.62 13.79 9.41
CA SER A 208 -7.68 14.79 9.62
C SER A 208 -9.05 14.13 9.48
N ASP A 209 -9.32 13.49 8.35
CA ASP A 209 -10.64 12.97 8.00
C ASP A 209 -11.06 11.78 8.88
N ALA A 210 -10.11 10.93 9.30
CA ALA A 210 -10.39 9.75 10.12
C ALA A 210 -10.19 10.00 11.63
N CYS A 211 -9.89 11.24 12.02
CA CYS A 211 -9.52 11.64 13.37
C CYS A 211 -10.70 12.34 14.07
N PHE A 212 -11.67 11.56 14.58
CA PHE A 212 -12.92 12.11 15.11
C PHE A 212 -12.90 12.51 16.59
N MET A 213 -11.91 12.05 17.36
CA MET A 213 -11.80 12.45 18.77
C MET A 213 -11.70 13.98 18.89
N ASP A 214 -12.29 14.53 19.95
CA ASP A 214 -12.26 15.96 20.27
C ASP A 214 -10.84 16.43 20.65
N ASP A 215 -10.70 17.73 20.88
CA ASP A 215 -9.45 18.39 21.22
C ASP A 215 -9.33 18.79 22.69
N ASP A 216 -10.15 18.20 23.57
CA ASP A 216 -10.02 18.39 25.02
C ASP A 216 -8.60 18.06 25.46
N LYS A 217 -8.07 18.85 26.39
CA LYS A 217 -6.70 18.68 26.87
C LYS A 217 -6.60 17.48 27.81
N VAL A 218 -5.68 16.57 27.53
CA VAL A 218 -5.37 15.40 28.35
C VAL A 218 -3.87 15.37 28.63
N THR A 219 -3.49 15.09 29.88
CA THR A 219 -2.10 14.89 30.27
C THR A 219 -1.73 13.42 30.13
N VAL A 220 -0.62 13.14 29.45
CA VAL A 220 -0.09 11.80 29.24
C VAL A 220 1.40 11.78 29.53
N LEU A 221 1.92 10.62 29.93
CA LEU A 221 3.34 10.32 29.93
C LEU A 221 3.73 9.85 28.52
N ALA A 222 4.45 10.69 27.76
CA ALA A 222 4.78 10.47 26.36
C ALA A 222 6.22 9.95 26.17
N ASP A 223 6.37 8.93 25.33
CA ASP A 223 7.64 8.33 24.89
C ASP A 223 7.56 7.97 23.39
N CYS A 224 7.69 9.00 22.55
CA CYS A 224 7.55 8.89 21.09
C CYS A 224 8.82 9.38 20.40
N PRO A 225 9.63 8.49 19.80
CA PRO A 225 10.95 8.85 19.29
C PRO A 225 10.91 9.62 17.96
N VAL A 226 9.72 9.82 17.38
CA VAL A 226 9.52 10.43 16.06
C VAL A 226 8.43 11.49 16.11
N GLU A 227 8.52 12.47 15.20
CA GLU A 227 7.45 13.42 14.95
C GLU A 227 6.31 12.78 14.16
N PHE A 228 5.08 13.24 14.39
CA PHE A 228 3.92 12.91 13.56
C PHE A 228 2.93 14.08 13.49
N LYS A 229 1.98 14.00 12.56
CA LYS A 229 1.01 15.07 12.30
C LYS A 229 -0.43 14.53 12.35
N LEU A 230 -1.29 15.19 13.11
CA LEU A 230 -2.74 14.95 13.17
C LEU A 230 -3.49 16.28 13.21
N LYS A 231 -4.63 16.39 12.52
CA LYS A 231 -5.42 17.63 12.36
C LYS A 231 -4.55 18.87 12.09
N ASN A 232 -3.58 18.72 11.19
CA ASN A 232 -2.58 19.72 10.84
C ASN A 232 -1.62 20.21 11.94
N LYS A 233 -1.65 19.64 13.15
CA LYS A 233 -0.71 19.95 14.24
C LYS A 233 0.38 18.88 14.32
N LYS A 234 1.61 19.31 14.62
CA LYS A 234 2.76 18.43 14.84
C LYS A 234 2.84 18.02 16.31
N PHE A 235 3.26 16.78 16.55
CA PHE A 235 3.47 16.20 17.87
C PHE A 235 4.77 15.42 17.90
N GLY A 236 5.39 15.35 19.07
CA GLY A 236 6.68 14.72 19.28
C GLY A 236 7.84 15.51 18.63
N PRO A 237 9.07 14.95 18.67
CA PRO A 237 9.40 13.75 19.44
C PRO A 237 9.28 14.04 20.95
N TYR A 238 9.00 13.01 21.74
CA TYR A 238 8.88 13.09 23.20
C TYR A 238 9.81 12.07 23.87
N LYS A 239 10.42 12.45 24.99
CA LYS A 239 11.37 11.59 25.74
C LYS A 239 10.95 11.39 27.19
N LYS A 240 10.08 10.39 27.44
CA LYS A 240 9.58 10.02 28.77
C LYS A 240 9.18 11.23 29.63
N GLU A 241 8.35 12.10 29.07
CA GLU A 241 7.97 13.38 29.68
C GLU A 241 6.44 13.51 29.79
N GLN A 242 5.96 14.26 30.78
CA GLN A 242 4.53 14.57 30.91
C GLN A 242 4.17 15.73 29.99
N VAL A 243 3.18 15.52 29.13
CA VAL A 243 2.72 16.54 28.18
C VAL A 243 1.19 16.62 28.19
N THR A 244 0.68 17.84 28.12
CA THR A 244 -0.76 18.10 27.93
C THR A 244 -1.03 18.35 26.45
N ILE A 245 -1.71 17.41 25.80
CA ILE A 245 -2.01 17.42 24.36
C ILE A 245 -3.51 17.20 24.13
N PRO A 246 -4.04 17.54 22.94
CA PRO A 246 -5.43 17.23 22.59
C PRO A 246 -5.75 15.74 22.68
N LYS A 247 -6.97 15.39 23.10
CA LYS A 247 -7.45 14.02 23.31
C LYS A 247 -7.23 13.14 22.08
N TYR A 248 -7.47 13.65 20.88
CA TYR A 248 -7.22 12.91 19.64
C TYR A 248 -5.75 12.47 19.47
N ALA A 249 -4.79 13.29 19.89
CA ALA A 249 -3.37 12.97 19.81
C ALA A 249 -2.97 12.01 20.95
N ALA A 250 -3.50 12.23 22.15
CA ALA A 250 -3.31 11.34 23.30
C ALA A 250 -3.79 9.91 22.99
N VAL A 251 -5.04 9.75 22.53
CA VAL A 251 -5.62 8.44 22.15
C VAL A 251 -4.76 7.78 21.07
N TYR A 252 -4.35 8.53 20.05
CA TYR A 252 -3.51 8.01 18.99
C TYR A 252 -2.17 7.47 19.53
N MET A 253 -1.48 8.24 20.38
CA MET A 253 -0.22 7.82 20.97
C MET A 253 -0.37 6.62 21.91
N ILE A 254 -1.44 6.58 22.70
CA ILE A 254 -1.75 5.43 23.57
C ILE A 254 -1.97 4.17 22.73
N CYS A 255 -2.80 4.25 21.68
CA CYS A 255 -3.04 3.14 20.75
C CYS A 255 -1.77 2.66 20.04
N LYS A 256 -0.83 3.58 19.74
CA LYS A 256 0.48 3.26 19.15
C LYS A 256 1.50 2.77 20.17
N GLY A 257 1.17 2.79 21.46
CA GLY A 257 2.02 2.37 22.56
C GLY A 257 3.12 3.36 22.95
N TYR A 258 3.01 4.63 22.52
CA TYR A 258 3.94 5.73 22.76
C TYR A 258 3.49 6.70 23.87
N ALA A 259 2.37 6.43 24.51
CA ALA A 259 1.94 7.17 25.69
C ALA A 259 1.14 6.28 26.65
N THR A 260 1.11 6.68 27.92
CA THR A 260 0.16 6.17 28.93
C THR A 260 -0.54 7.35 29.58
N LEU A 261 -1.75 7.15 30.10
CA LEU A 261 -2.40 8.16 30.95
C LEU A 261 -1.48 8.43 32.16
N ALA A 262 -1.30 9.71 32.46
CA ALA A 262 -0.53 10.18 33.60
C ALA A 262 -1.33 10.03 34.90
#